data_AF-A0A9E1TUV1-F1
#
_entry.id   AF-A0A9E1TUV1-F1
#
_cell.length_a   1.000
_cell.length_b   1.000
_cell.length_c   1.000
_cell.angle_alpha   90.00
_cell.angle_beta   90.00
_cell.angle_gamma   90.00
#
_symmetry.space_group_name_H-M   'P 1'
#
loop_
_entity.id
_entity.type
_entity.pdbx_description
1 polymer ?
#
loop_
_entity_poly.entity_id
_entity_poly.type
_entity_poly.pdbx_seq_one_letter_code
_entity_poly.pdbx_strand_id
1 'polypeptide(L)'
;MHKLEDRTNTIHISLVKNLNRVRTKDQILALLDLYGVAKSNMSRTERLLTETLGALGNHQVVPILTTIAKDPKINIGIRNKAVEILGKKNPNEVAIAFAELLGDPNTNLEVREFALNTMKGVKEENLVIALLNTYNTGKSQYYSLLNTMLAALGEFDDPEVKKAVIEIAHSDDYPVDIRKKAIDNLAAFNDPSVVNGLLPMLSDKKNYIYYDNIINMVYALGEEKKNADAVRLMAFKAHFSRREHE
;
A
#
# COMPACT_ATOMS: atom_id res chain seq x y z
N MET A 1 19.94 17.38 -26.79
CA MET A 1 18.91 17.91 -25.87
C MET A 1 19.15 19.36 -25.49
N HIS A 2 20.35 19.77 -25.06
CA HIS A 2 20.66 21.16 -24.64
C HIS A 2 20.20 22.29 -25.59
N LYS A 3 20.37 22.16 -26.91
CA LYS A 3 19.97 23.22 -27.87
C LYS A 3 18.48 23.59 -27.87
N LEU A 4 17.59 22.65 -27.53
CA LEU A 4 16.13 22.87 -27.54
C LEU A 4 15.68 23.54 -26.24
N GLU A 5 16.26 23.12 -25.12
CA GLU A 5 16.12 23.76 -23.81
C GLU A 5 16.62 25.21 -23.86
N ASP A 6 17.81 25.44 -24.41
CA ASP A 6 18.42 26.76 -24.52
C ASP A 6 17.59 27.71 -25.39
N ARG A 7 17.05 27.21 -26.51
CA ARG A 7 16.17 27.99 -27.40
C ARG A 7 14.83 28.33 -26.74
N THR A 8 14.25 27.39 -26.01
CA THR A 8 12.96 27.61 -25.35
C THR A 8 13.13 28.60 -24.19
N ASN A 9 14.18 28.44 -23.38
CA ASN A 9 14.51 29.36 -22.29
C ASN A 9 14.83 30.78 -22.78
N THR A 10 15.58 30.92 -23.88
CA THR A 10 15.89 32.25 -24.45
C THR A 10 14.64 32.97 -24.96
N ILE A 11 13.67 32.25 -25.53
CA ILE A 11 12.37 32.81 -25.93
C ILE A 11 11.57 33.26 -24.69
N HIS A 12 11.45 32.42 -23.67
CA HIS A 12 10.74 32.77 -22.43
C HIS A 12 11.37 33.98 -21.72
N ILE A 13 12.70 34.02 -21.60
CA ILE A 13 13.43 35.15 -20.99
C ILE A 13 13.19 36.45 -21.79
N SER A 14 13.21 36.38 -23.12
CA SER A 14 13.00 37.55 -23.97
C SER A 14 11.56 38.06 -23.88
N LEU A 15 10.58 37.16 -23.82
CA LEU A 15 9.17 37.50 -23.66
C LEU A 15 8.92 38.20 -22.31
N VAL A 16 9.48 37.66 -21.22
CA VAL A 16 9.37 38.26 -19.87
C VAL A 16 10.07 39.62 -19.80
N LYS A 17 11.25 39.78 -20.41
CA LYS A 17 11.96 41.06 -20.45
C LYS A 17 11.17 42.15 -21.20
N ASN A 18 10.43 41.78 -22.24
CA ASN A 18 9.62 42.72 -23.02
C ASN A 18 8.33 43.15 -22.30
N LEU A 19 7.86 42.38 -21.31
CA LEU A 19 6.68 42.75 -20.51
C LEU A 19 6.89 44.02 -19.70
N ASN A 20 8.13 44.38 -19.34
CA ASN A 20 8.49 45.62 -18.62
C ASN A 20 8.00 46.92 -19.29
N ARG A 21 7.57 46.87 -20.56
CA ARG A 21 7.06 48.02 -21.32
C ARG A 21 5.53 48.16 -21.31
N VAL A 22 4.82 47.28 -20.60
CA VAL A 22 3.35 47.24 -20.53
C VAL A 22 2.87 47.68 -19.14
N ARG A 23 1.60 48.09 -18.99
CA ARG A 23 1.02 48.43 -17.69
C ARG A 23 1.01 47.21 -16.75
N THR A 24 1.23 47.43 -15.46
CA THR A 24 1.44 46.38 -14.45
C THR A 24 0.31 45.33 -14.39
N LYS A 25 -0.95 45.76 -14.56
CA LYS A 25 -2.10 44.83 -14.59
C LYS A 25 -2.04 43.87 -15.79
N ASP A 26 -1.69 44.40 -16.95
CA ASP A 26 -1.59 43.65 -18.21
C ASP A 26 -0.35 42.71 -18.18
N GLN A 27 0.73 43.11 -17.49
CA GLN A 27 1.89 42.25 -17.22
C GLN A 27 1.53 41.05 -16.34
N ILE A 28 0.79 41.26 -15.24
CA ILE A 28 0.41 40.18 -14.32
C ILE A 28 -0.46 39.14 -15.04
N LEU A 29 -1.45 39.59 -15.84
CA LEU A 29 -2.29 38.70 -16.62
C LEU A 29 -1.48 37.87 -17.63
N ALA A 30 -0.60 38.52 -18.39
CA ALA A 30 0.27 37.83 -19.35
C ALA A 30 1.21 36.81 -18.69
N LEU A 31 1.75 37.13 -17.51
CA LEU A 31 2.61 36.20 -16.75
C LEU A 31 1.84 34.99 -16.22
N LEU A 32 0.60 35.20 -15.76
CA LEU A 32 -0.27 34.11 -15.29
C LEU A 32 -0.67 33.18 -16.44
N ASP A 33 -1.02 33.74 -17.61
CA ASP A 33 -1.35 32.96 -18.81
C ASP A 33 -0.13 32.15 -19.29
N LEU A 34 1.05 32.78 -19.34
CA LEU A 34 2.30 32.10 -19.69
C LEU A 34 2.63 30.97 -18.70
N TYR A 35 2.46 31.22 -17.40
CA TYR A 35 2.64 30.21 -16.37
C TYR A 35 1.66 29.04 -16.55
N GLY A 36 0.38 29.32 -16.83
CA GLY A 36 -0.64 28.31 -17.09
C GLY A 36 -0.31 27.44 -18.31
N VAL A 37 0.08 28.06 -19.43
CA VAL A 37 0.49 27.34 -20.66
C VAL A 37 1.74 26.49 -20.41
N ALA A 38 2.75 27.03 -19.75
CA ALA A 38 3.98 26.29 -19.44
C ALA A 38 3.69 25.07 -18.56
N LYS A 39 2.89 25.24 -17.50
CA LYS A 39 2.50 24.15 -16.61
C LYS A 39 1.68 23.08 -17.34
N SER A 40 0.74 23.47 -18.19
CA SER A 40 -0.05 22.55 -19.01
C SER A 40 0.84 21.77 -19.99
N ASN A 41 1.80 22.43 -20.65
CA ASN A 41 2.71 21.77 -21.60
C ASN A 41 3.65 20.80 -20.90
N MET A 42 4.16 21.15 -19.72
CA MET A 42 4.99 20.26 -18.92
C MET A 42 4.22 18.99 -18.54
N SER A 43 3.00 19.13 -18.01
CA SER A 43 2.15 17.98 -17.66
C SER A 43 1.80 17.10 -18.86
N ARG A 44 1.50 17.69 -20.04
CA ARG A 44 1.30 16.93 -21.28
C ARG A 44 2.54 16.15 -21.69
N THR A 45 3.72 16.77 -21.54
CA THR A 45 5.01 16.15 -21.88
C THR A 45 5.34 15.01 -20.94
N GLU A 46 5.17 15.20 -19.62
CA GLU A 46 5.34 14.16 -18.60
C GLU A 46 4.41 12.97 -18.85
N ARG A 47 3.15 13.23 -19.21
CA ARG A 47 2.19 12.17 -19.54
C ARG A 47 2.65 11.37 -20.77
N LEU A 48 3.00 12.06 -21.86
CA LEU A 48 3.47 11.40 -23.09
C LEU A 48 4.75 10.59 -22.84
N LEU A 49 5.68 11.13 -22.05
CA LEU A 49 6.90 10.43 -21.67
C LEU A 49 6.58 9.16 -20.88
N THR A 50 5.67 9.25 -19.91
CA THR A 50 5.26 8.10 -19.08
C THR A 50 4.62 7.01 -19.94
N GLU A 51 3.70 7.37 -20.83
CA GLU A 51 3.04 6.45 -21.75
C GLU A 51 4.01 5.80 -22.74
N THR A 52 4.93 6.59 -23.32
CA THR A 52 5.94 6.06 -24.24
C THR A 52 6.92 5.13 -23.55
N LEU A 53 7.38 5.46 -22.33
CA LEU A 53 8.21 4.57 -21.51
C LEU A 53 7.49 3.24 -21.21
N GLY A 54 6.18 3.28 -20.94
CA GLY A 54 5.39 2.07 -20.77
C GLY A 54 5.30 1.21 -22.02
N ALA A 55 5.14 1.83 -23.19
CA ALA A 55 5.05 1.15 -24.47
C ALA A 55 6.36 0.47 -24.92
N LEU A 56 7.51 0.90 -24.40
CA LEU A 56 8.81 0.32 -24.75
C LEU A 56 8.99 -1.14 -24.29
N GLY A 57 8.13 -1.65 -23.39
CA GLY A 57 8.13 -3.05 -22.94
C GLY A 57 9.37 -3.51 -22.15
N ASN A 58 10.46 -2.74 -22.19
CA ASN A 58 11.74 -3.05 -21.55
C ASN A 58 11.69 -2.84 -20.03
N HIS A 59 12.33 -3.73 -19.26
CA HIS A 59 12.46 -3.63 -17.80
C HIS A 59 13.29 -2.41 -17.33
N GLN A 60 14.19 -1.91 -18.18
CA GLN A 60 15.05 -0.74 -17.86
C GLN A 60 14.26 0.55 -17.62
N VAL A 61 12.98 0.59 -17.97
CA VAL A 61 12.10 1.74 -17.70
C VAL A 61 11.53 1.72 -16.27
N VAL A 62 11.71 0.64 -15.50
CA VAL A 62 11.19 0.53 -14.14
C VAL A 62 11.71 1.65 -13.23
N PRO A 63 13.04 1.92 -13.13
CA PRO A 63 13.53 2.96 -12.21
C PRO A 63 12.99 4.37 -12.52
N ILE A 64 12.84 4.71 -13.81
CA ILE A 64 12.31 6.02 -14.20
C ILE A 64 10.80 6.12 -13.93
N LEU A 65 10.03 5.05 -14.15
CA LEU A 65 8.60 5.01 -13.78
C LEU A 65 8.40 5.08 -12.27
N THR A 66 9.27 4.43 -11.48
CA THR A 66 9.27 4.55 -10.01
C THR A 66 9.55 5.98 -9.58
N THR A 67 10.53 6.64 -10.20
CA THR A 67 10.85 8.04 -9.93
C THR A 67 9.65 8.94 -10.24
N ILE A 68 9.00 8.74 -11.39
CA ILE A 68 7.78 9.47 -11.77
C ILE A 68 6.67 9.25 -10.74
N ALA A 69 6.44 8.01 -10.31
CA ALA A 69 5.39 7.68 -9.35
C ALA A 69 5.65 8.27 -7.94
N LYS A 70 6.91 8.48 -7.55
CA LYS A 70 7.29 9.05 -6.24
C LYS A 70 7.31 10.58 -6.22
N ASP A 71 7.54 11.24 -7.35
CA ASP A 71 7.74 12.71 -7.37
C ASP A 71 6.44 13.48 -7.04
N PRO A 72 6.35 14.19 -5.89
CA PRO A 72 5.15 14.93 -5.51
C PRO A 72 4.88 16.16 -6.40
N LYS A 73 5.84 16.58 -7.23
CA LYS A 73 5.68 17.70 -8.17
C LYS A 73 4.94 17.29 -9.44
N ILE A 74 4.95 16.00 -9.77
CA ILE A 74 4.26 15.46 -10.93
C ILE A 74 2.77 15.33 -10.62
N ASN A 75 1.93 15.61 -11.63
CA ASN A 75 0.49 15.48 -11.50
C ASN A 75 0.08 14.05 -11.09
N ILE A 76 -0.84 13.93 -10.13
CA ILE A 76 -1.26 12.65 -9.56
C ILE A 76 -1.78 11.65 -10.60
N GLY A 77 -2.47 12.12 -11.65
CA GLY A 77 -2.93 11.25 -12.73
C GLY A 77 -1.79 10.61 -13.52
N ILE A 78 -0.66 11.32 -13.68
CA ILE A 78 0.55 10.80 -14.34
C ILE A 78 1.27 9.81 -13.42
N ARG A 79 1.30 10.10 -12.12
CA ARG A 79 1.87 9.19 -11.12
C ARG A 79 1.10 7.87 -11.06
N ASN A 80 -0.24 7.93 -10.98
CA ASN A 80 -1.12 6.76 -11.06
C ASN A 80 -0.91 6.01 -12.38
N LYS A 81 -0.71 6.72 -13.50
CA LYS A 81 -0.39 6.10 -14.79
C LYS A 81 0.92 5.33 -14.79
N ALA A 82 1.97 5.89 -14.16
CA ALA A 82 3.25 5.20 -14.01
C ALA A 82 3.10 3.92 -13.19
N VAL A 83 2.31 3.95 -12.10
CA VAL A 83 1.99 2.76 -11.30
C VAL A 83 1.17 1.74 -12.09
N GLU A 84 0.18 2.19 -12.87
CA GLU A 84 -0.62 1.32 -13.76
C GLU A 84 0.28 0.58 -14.76
N ILE A 85 1.25 1.29 -15.33
CA ILE A 85 2.22 0.71 -16.26
C ILE A 85 3.15 -0.28 -15.55
N LEU A 86 3.64 0.06 -14.36
CA LEU A 86 4.46 -0.83 -13.54
C LEU A 86 3.71 -2.12 -13.20
N GLY A 87 2.43 -2.04 -12.82
CA GLY A 87 1.63 -3.22 -12.48
C GLY A 87 1.28 -4.14 -13.66
N LYS A 88 1.52 -3.69 -14.90
CA LYS A 88 1.40 -4.53 -16.11
C LYS A 88 2.71 -5.24 -16.49
N LYS A 89 3.82 -4.94 -15.80
CA LYS A 89 5.14 -5.56 -16.06
C LYS A 89 5.32 -6.86 -15.28
N ASN A 90 6.44 -7.54 -15.54
CA ASN A 90 6.78 -8.77 -14.82
C ASN A 90 6.91 -8.45 -13.32
N PRO A 91 6.21 -9.18 -12.45
CA PRO A 91 6.18 -8.94 -11.01
C PRO A 91 7.58 -8.88 -10.36
N ASN A 92 8.46 -9.79 -10.79
CA ASN A 92 9.82 -9.87 -10.28
C ASN A 92 10.67 -8.64 -10.60
N GLU A 93 10.32 -7.90 -11.66
CA GLU A 93 11.04 -6.69 -12.06
C GLU A 93 10.56 -5.44 -11.33
N VAL A 94 9.32 -5.44 -10.83
CA VAL A 94 8.67 -4.27 -10.23
C VAL A 94 8.50 -4.38 -8.72
N ALA A 95 8.76 -5.54 -8.14
CA ALA A 95 8.68 -5.78 -6.70
C ALA A 95 9.39 -4.70 -5.86
N ILE A 96 10.66 -4.40 -6.18
CA ILE A 96 11.43 -3.37 -5.47
C ILE A 96 10.78 -1.98 -5.63
N ALA A 97 10.31 -1.66 -6.84
CA ALA A 97 9.67 -0.38 -7.12
C ALA A 97 8.37 -0.19 -6.31
N PHE A 98 7.55 -1.24 -6.22
CA PHE A 98 6.33 -1.23 -5.42
C PHE A 98 6.63 -1.13 -3.92
N ALA A 99 7.62 -1.88 -3.42
CA ALA A 99 8.07 -1.77 -2.03
C ALA A 99 8.51 -0.33 -1.69
N GLU A 100 9.28 0.31 -2.57
CA GLU A 100 9.66 1.72 -2.41
C GLU A 100 8.47 2.67 -2.39
N LEU A 101 7.50 2.48 -3.28
CA LEU A 101 6.30 3.33 -3.35
C LEU A 101 5.48 3.24 -2.07
N LEU A 102 5.35 2.04 -1.51
CA LEU A 102 4.55 1.78 -0.31
C LEU A 102 5.28 2.21 0.97
N GLY A 103 6.61 2.04 1.03
CA GLY A 103 7.43 2.39 2.18
C GLY A 103 7.84 3.86 2.28
N ASP A 104 7.76 4.65 1.20
CA ASP A 104 8.16 6.06 1.24
C ASP A 104 7.05 6.95 1.87
N PRO A 105 7.31 7.61 3.03
CA PRO A 105 6.35 8.50 3.68
C PRO A 105 5.86 9.64 2.78
N ASN A 106 6.70 10.07 1.85
CA ASN A 106 6.42 11.19 0.96
C ASN A 106 5.54 10.77 -0.23
N THR A 107 5.39 9.47 -0.48
CA THR A 107 4.46 9.00 -1.51
C THR A 107 3.04 9.32 -1.08
N ASN A 108 2.32 10.07 -1.92
CA ASN A 108 0.90 10.37 -1.72
C ASN A 108 0.07 9.09 -1.47
N LEU A 109 -0.88 9.17 -0.53
CA LEU A 109 -1.74 8.05 -0.12
C LEU A 109 -2.49 7.42 -1.30
N GLU A 110 -3.03 8.23 -2.21
CA GLU A 110 -3.78 7.76 -3.39
C GLU A 110 -2.89 6.92 -4.32
N VAL A 111 -1.62 7.31 -4.49
CA VAL A 111 -0.65 6.54 -5.29
C VAL A 111 -0.32 5.21 -4.61
N ARG A 112 -0.24 5.18 -3.27
CA ARG A 112 -0.05 3.94 -2.49
C ARG A 112 -1.26 3.02 -2.60
N GLU A 113 -2.47 3.55 -2.45
CA GLU A 113 -3.71 2.77 -2.62
C GLU A 113 -3.85 2.24 -4.04
N PHE A 114 -3.54 3.05 -5.05
CA PHE A 114 -3.56 2.63 -6.44
C PHE A 114 -2.52 1.53 -6.71
N ALA A 115 -1.32 1.65 -6.14
CA ALA A 115 -0.31 0.60 -6.20
C ALA A 115 -0.82 -0.72 -5.61
N LEU A 116 -1.40 -0.69 -4.41
CA LEU A 116 -2.00 -1.88 -3.78
C LEU A 116 -3.10 -2.51 -4.63
N ASN A 117 -4.02 -1.69 -5.15
CA ASN A 117 -5.11 -2.17 -5.98
C ASN A 117 -4.61 -2.79 -7.30
N THR A 118 -3.56 -2.21 -7.88
CA THR A 118 -2.95 -2.73 -9.11
C THR A 118 -2.22 -4.06 -8.87
N MET A 119 -1.66 -4.26 -7.67
CA MET A 119 -0.97 -5.49 -7.26
C MET A 119 -1.93 -6.64 -6.90
N LYS A 120 -3.23 -6.39 -6.70
CA LYS A 120 -4.21 -7.45 -6.37
C LYS A 120 -4.27 -8.59 -7.40
N GLY A 121 -3.78 -8.39 -8.62
CA GLY A 121 -3.72 -9.39 -9.69
C GLY A 121 -2.36 -10.08 -9.88
N VAL A 122 -1.37 -9.79 -9.04
CA VAL A 122 0.01 -10.20 -9.25
C VAL A 122 0.43 -11.27 -8.24
N LYS A 123 0.95 -12.42 -8.72
CA LYS A 123 1.47 -13.51 -7.88
C LYS A 123 2.86 -13.13 -7.38
N GLU A 124 2.96 -12.76 -6.11
CA GLU A 124 4.07 -11.92 -5.60
C GLU A 124 4.48 -12.27 -4.16
N GLU A 125 4.77 -13.55 -3.92
CA GLU A 125 5.23 -14.11 -2.62
C GLU A 125 6.45 -13.34 -2.05
N ASN A 126 7.43 -13.00 -2.91
CA ASN A 126 8.60 -12.22 -2.53
C ASN A 126 8.31 -10.74 -2.21
N LEU A 127 7.20 -10.19 -2.71
CA LEU A 127 6.85 -8.78 -2.52
C LEU A 127 6.19 -8.55 -1.17
N VAL A 128 5.36 -9.49 -0.72
CA VAL A 128 4.76 -9.46 0.62
C VAL A 128 5.86 -9.46 1.68
N ILE A 129 6.90 -10.27 1.49
CA ILE A 129 8.08 -10.33 2.37
C ILE A 129 8.89 -9.03 2.31
N ALA A 130 9.09 -8.45 1.12
CA ALA A 130 9.79 -7.17 0.97
C ALA A 130 9.04 -6.02 1.69
N LEU A 131 7.70 -6.03 1.67
CA LEU A 131 6.85 -5.06 2.37
C LEU A 131 6.87 -5.24 3.89
N LEU A 132 6.97 -6.48 4.39
CA LEU A 132 7.17 -6.77 5.80
C LEU A 132 8.56 -6.30 6.28
N ASN A 133 9.58 -6.42 5.43
CA ASN A 133 10.98 -6.12 5.77
C ASN A 133 11.38 -4.64 5.64
N THR A 134 10.71 -3.82 4.81
CA THR A 134 11.10 -2.42 4.53
C THR A 134 10.64 -1.41 5.59
N TYR A 135 10.39 -1.86 6.81
CA TYR A 135 9.68 -1.07 7.80
C TYR A 135 10.53 -0.01 8.51
N ASN A 136 10.22 1.28 8.29
CA ASN A 136 10.52 2.38 9.22
C ASN A 136 9.68 3.65 8.92
N THR A 137 8.35 3.60 9.06
CA THR A 137 7.50 4.79 8.81
C THR A 137 6.24 4.83 9.70
N GLY A 138 5.84 6.02 10.13
CA GLY A 138 4.96 6.28 11.28
C GLY A 138 3.65 5.49 11.38
N LYS A 139 3.27 5.18 12.64
CA LYS A 139 2.19 4.25 13.05
C LYS A 139 0.86 4.37 12.30
N SER A 140 0.34 5.58 12.05
CA SER A 140 -1.00 5.76 11.46
C SER A 140 -1.10 5.33 9.98
N GLN A 141 -0.14 5.78 9.15
CA GLN A 141 -0.14 5.46 7.71
C GLN A 141 0.15 3.98 7.47
N TYR A 142 0.92 3.36 8.37
CA TYR A 142 1.15 1.93 8.36
C TYR A 142 -0.13 1.12 8.55
N TYR A 143 -0.96 1.46 9.53
CA TYR A 143 -2.15 0.65 9.80
C TYR A 143 -3.15 0.70 8.63
N SER A 144 -3.21 1.81 7.89
CA SER A 144 -4.00 1.88 6.65
C SER A 144 -3.45 0.96 5.57
N LEU A 145 -2.13 0.95 5.37
CA LEU A 145 -1.46 0.08 4.40
C LEU A 145 -1.61 -1.40 4.76
N LEU A 146 -1.39 -1.74 6.03
CA LEU A 146 -1.52 -3.09 6.55
C LEU A 146 -2.97 -3.59 6.48
N ASN A 147 -3.95 -2.71 6.74
CA ASN A 147 -5.37 -3.02 6.57
C ASN A 147 -5.69 -3.46 5.13
N THR A 148 -5.20 -2.72 4.15
CA THR A 148 -5.40 -3.03 2.72
C THR A 148 -4.62 -4.26 2.30
N MET A 149 -3.41 -4.45 2.83
CA MET A 149 -2.59 -5.63 2.59
C MET A 149 -3.27 -6.88 3.12
N LEU A 150 -3.68 -6.91 4.40
CA LEU A 150 -4.40 -8.05 4.99
C LEU A 150 -5.66 -8.40 4.20
N ALA A 151 -6.42 -7.42 3.73
CA ALA A 151 -7.59 -7.65 2.88
C ALA A 151 -7.24 -8.30 1.52
N ALA A 152 -6.04 -8.09 1.00
CA ALA A 152 -5.53 -8.78 -0.19
C ALA A 152 -4.94 -10.16 0.16
N LEU A 153 -4.29 -10.31 1.32
CA LEU A 153 -3.59 -11.54 1.74
C LEU A 153 -4.51 -12.75 1.93
N GLY A 154 -5.79 -12.55 2.25
CA GLY A 154 -6.77 -13.64 2.30
C GLY A 154 -6.97 -14.38 0.97
N GLU A 155 -6.47 -13.84 -0.16
CA GLU A 155 -6.54 -14.51 -1.47
C GLU A 155 -5.28 -15.35 -1.79
N PHE A 156 -4.30 -15.44 -0.88
CA PHE A 156 -2.99 -16.08 -1.11
C PHE A 156 -2.74 -17.28 -0.18
N ASP A 157 -2.45 -18.45 -0.75
CA ASP A 157 -2.13 -19.69 -0.01
C ASP A 157 -0.60 -19.91 0.09
N ASP A 158 0.10 -18.97 0.73
CA ASP A 158 1.55 -19.03 0.94
C ASP A 158 1.92 -19.31 2.42
N PRO A 159 2.80 -20.29 2.72
CA PRO A 159 3.18 -20.64 4.08
C PRO A 159 3.89 -19.53 4.89
N GLU A 160 4.71 -18.69 4.25
CA GLU A 160 5.42 -17.60 4.90
C GLU A 160 4.49 -16.41 5.17
N VAL A 161 3.59 -16.11 4.23
CA VAL A 161 2.52 -15.13 4.43
C VAL A 161 1.64 -15.55 5.60
N LYS A 162 1.20 -16.81 5.61
CA LYS A 162 0.42 -17.37 6.73
C LYS A 162 1.15 -17.18 8.06
N LYS A 163 2.47 -17.45 8.11
CA LYS A 163 3.28 -17.28 9.31
C LYS A 163 3.29 -15.83 9.79
N ALA A 164 3.45 -14.86 8.88
CA ALA A 164 3.40 -13.44 9.22
C ALA A 164 2.01 -13.00 9.72
N VAL A 165 0.93 -13.47 9.09
CA VAL A 165 -0.45 -13.16 9.54
C VAL A 165 -0.72 -13.77 10.92
N ILE A 166 -0.22 -14.98 11.20
CA ILE A 166 -0.28 -15.60 12.54
C ILE A 166 0.47 -14.74 13.57
N GLU A 167 1.65 -14.24 13.24
CA GLU A 167 2.43 -13.37 14.13
C GLU A 167 1.67 -12.08 14.46
N ILE A 168 1.08 -11.43 13.45
CA ILE A 168 0.27 -10.22 13.63
C ILE A 168 -0.93 -10.50 14.52
N ALA A 169 -1.62 -11.62 14.34
CA ALA A 169 -2.78 -11.98 15.16
C ALA A 169 -2.42 -12.15 16.65
N HIS A 170 -1.24 -12.73 16.95
CA HIS A 170 -0.79 -12.99 18.32
C HIS A 170 -0.14 -11.79 19.02
N SER A 171 0.55 -10.91 18.29
CA SER A 171 1.34 -9.83 18.90
C SER A 171 0.48 -8.70 19.47
N ASP A 172 0.82 -8.25 20.67
CA ASP A 172 0.22 -7.09 21.33
C ASP A 172 0.77 -5.75 20.80
N ASP A 173 1.79 -5.77 19.94
CA ASP A 173 2.38 -4.58 19.34
C ASP A 173 1.49 -3.95 18.25
N TYR A 174 0.49 -4.70 17.79
CA TYR A 174 -0.46 -4.27 16.76
C TYR A 174 -1.78 -3.77 17.35
N PRO A 175 -2.41 -2.74 16.76
CA PRO A 175 -3.73 -2.28 17.15
C PRO A 175 -4.78 -3.39 17.04
N VAL A 176 -5.80 -3.29 17.89
CA VAL A 176 -6.90 -4.25 17.96
C VAL A 176 -7.53 -4.52 16.60
N ASP A 177 -7.80 -3.48 15.80
CA ASP A 177 -8.48 -3.62 14.50
C ASP A 177 -7.63 -4.39 13.47
N ILE A 178 -6.30 -4.23 13.53
CA ILE A 178 -5.35 -4.94 12.68
C ILE A 178 -5.33 -6.42 13.03
N ARG A 179 -5.25 -6.74 14.33
CA ARG A 179 -5.26 -8.11 14.82
C ARG A 179 -6.55 -8.83 14.48
N LYS A 180 -7.70 -8.15 14.63
CA LYS A 180 -9.01 -8.68 14.23
C LYS A 180 -9.03 -9.07 12.77
N LYS A 181 -8.55 -8.19 11.88
CA LYS A 181 -8.45 -8.50 10.44
C LYS A 181 -7.47 -9.62 10.14
N ALA A 182 -6.34 -9.71 10.86
CA ALA A 182 -5.42 -10.82 10.69
C ALA A 182 -6.11 -12.16 11.04
N ILE A 183 -6.85 -12.22 12.14
CA ILE A 183 -7.65 -13.38 12.54
C ILE A 183 -8.70 -13.72 11.47
N ASP A 184 -9.46 -12.74 10.98
CA ASP A 184 -10.48 -12.97 9.95
C ASP A 184 -9.88 -13.54 8.66
N ASN A 185 -8.69 -13.09 8.27
CA ASN A 185 -8.00 -13.58 7.07
C ASN A 185 -7.42 -14.99 7.23
N LEU A 186 -7.15 -15.46 8.46
CA LEU A 186 -6.54 -16.77 8.65
C LEU A 186 -7.43 -17.93 8.20
N ALA A 187 -8.75 -17.73 8.15
CA ALA A 187 -9.67 -18.69 7.58
C ALA A 187 -9.43 -18.96 6.09
N ALA A 188 -8.90 -17.97 5.36
CA ALA A 188 -8.76 -18.04 3.91
C ALA A 188 -7.58 -18.92 3.44
N PHE A 189 -6.62 -19.22 4.33
CA PHE A 189 -5.56 -20.20 4.09
C PHE A 189 -6.05 -21.65 4.17
N ASN A 190 -7.32 -21.88 4.54
CA ASN A 190 -7.93 -23.20 4.63
C ASN A 190 -7.08 -24.22 5.43
N ASP A 191 -6.39 -23.76 6.47
CA ASP A 191 -5.51 -24.55 7.32
C ASP A 191 -6.09 -24.65 8.74
N PRO A 192 -6.75 -25.76 9.10
CA PRO A 192 -7.29 -26.00 10.44
C PRO A 192 -6.27 -25.89 11.57
N SER A 193 -4.96 -26.01 11.31
CA SER A 193 -3.93 -25.95 12.35
C SER A 193 -3.85 -24.57 13.02
N VAL A 194 -4.28 -23.49 12.35
CA VAL A 194 -4.30 -22.12 12.91
C VAL A 194 -5.23 -22.00 14.12
N VAL A 195 -6.27 -22.85 14.19
CA VAL A 195 -7.20 -22.92 15.32
C VAL A 195 -6.46 -23.25 16.61
N ASN A 196 -5.48 -24.17 16.55
CA ASN A 196 -4.74 -24.61 17.74
C ASN A 196 -3.89 -23.48 18.35
N GLY A 197 -3.44 -22.52 17.54
CA GLY A 197 -2.66 -21.37 18.01
C GLY A 197 -3.54 -20.26 18.57
N LEU A 198 -4.63 -19.93 17.89
CA LEU A 198 -5.46 -18.77 18.24
C LEU A 198 -6.53 -19.06 19.29
N LEU A 199 -7.14 -20.24 19.28
CA LEU A 199 -8.22 -20.56 20.23
C LEU A 199 -7.79 -20.42 21.70
N PRO A 200 -6.57 -20.85 22.11
CA PRO A 200 -6.07 -20.63 23.46
C PRO A 200 -5.97 -19.17 23.89
N MET A 201 -5.88 -18.21 22.97
CA MET A 201 -5.85 -16.78 23.31
C MET A 201 -7.11 -16.37 24.09
N LEU A 202 -8.24 -17.02 23.81
CA LEU A 202 -9.51 -16.81 24.51
C LEU A 202 -9.50 -17.33 25.96
N SER A 203 -8.42 -17.91 26.46
CA SER A 203 -8.29 -18.18 27.91
C SER A 203 -7.97 -16.92 28.73
N ASP A 204 -7.43 -15.88 28.09
CA ASP A 204 -7.22 -14.57 28.71
C ASP A 204 -8.45 -13.69 28.50
N LYS A 205 -9.00 -13.16 29.59
CA LYS A 205 -10.10 -12.20 29.60
C LYS A 205 -9.84 -10.96 28.73
N LYS A 206 -8.59 -10.50 28.61
CA LYS A 206 -8.25 -9.33 27.78
C LYS A 206 -8.43 -9.60 26.28
N ASN A 207 -8.22 -10.85 25.88
CA ASN A 207 -8.32 -11.28 24.48
C ASN A 207 -9.75 -11.63 24.05
N TYR A 208 -10.72 -11.56 24.96
CA TYR A 208 -12.14 -11.78 24.63
C TYR A 208 -12.69 -10.81 23.58
N ILE A 209 -12.03 -9.68 23.36
CA ILE A 209 -12.33 -8.75 22.27
C ILE A 209 -12.19 -9.37 20.87
N TYR A 210 -11.49 -10.50 20.76
CA TYR A 210 -11.27 -11.27 19.53
C TYR A 210 -12.19 -12.50 19.40
N TYR A 211 -13.12 -12.69 20.34
CA TYR A 211 -13.98 -13.88 20.39
C TYR A 211 -14.72 -14.11 19.07
N ASP A 212 -15.45 -13.13 18.57
CA ASP A 212 -16.23 -13.28 17.34
C ASP A 212 -15.34 -13.61 16.14
N ASN A 213 -14.18 -12.94 16.01
CA ASN A 213 -13.23 -13.19 14.93
C ASN A 213 -12.70 -14.64 14.97
N ILE A 214 -12.26 -15.10 16.15
CA ILE A 214 -11.71 -16.46 16.32
C ILE A 214 -12.80 -17.51 16.08
N ILE A 215 -14.00 -17.29 16.58
CA ILE A 215 -15.11 -18.24 16.41
C ILE A 215 -15.58 -18.29 14.95
N ASN A 216 -15.70 -17.14 14.28
CA ASN A 216 -16.01 -17.10 12.85
C ASN A 216 -14.96 -17.83 12.01
N MET A 217 -13.68 -17.64 12.34
CA MET A 217 -12.58 -18.39 11.71
C MET A 217 -12.72 -19.90 11.92
N VAL A 218 -13.04 -20.36 13.13
CA VAL A 218 -13.30 -21.79 13.42
C VAL A 218 -14.46 -22.34 12.59
N TYR A 219 -15.56 -21.59 12.47
CA TYR A 219 -16.70 -21.97 11.63
C TYR A 219 -16.35 -22.01 10.14
N ALA A 220 -15.61 -21.01 9.65
CA ALA A 220 -15.20 -20.94 8.25
C ALA A 220 -14.30 -22.12 7.85
N LEU A 221 -13.49 -22.62 8.78
CA LEU A 221 -12.64 -23.80 8.59
C LEU A 221 -13.38 -25.14 8.80
N GLY A 222 -14.68 -25.11 9.16
CA GLY A 222 -15.47 -26.33 9.43
C GLY A 222 -15.01 -27.11 10.66
N GLU A 223 -14.37 -26.43 11.61
CA GLU A 223 -13.72 -27.03 12.79
C GLU A 223 -14.59 -26.88 14.06
N GLU A 224 -15.86 -26.46 13.94
CA GLU A 224 -16.73 -26.10 15.05
C GLU A 224 -17.07 -27.28 15.96
N LYS A 225 -17.37 -28.46 15.38
CA LYS A 225 -17.74 -29.64 16.17
C LYS A 225 -16.56 -30.18 16.97
N LYS A 226 -15.38 -30.19 16.35
CA LYS A 226 -14.15 -30.69 16.96
C LYS A 226 -13.68 -29.79 18.11
N ASN A 227 -13.88 -28.48 17.99
CA ASN A 227 -13.37 -27.51 18.95
C ASN A 227 -14.43 -26.99 19.94
N ALA A 228 -15.67 -27.47 19.89
CA ALA A 228 -16.78 -26.99 20.74
C ALA A 228 -16.45 -27.03 22.25
N ASP A 229 -15.86 -28.12 22.74
CA ASP A 229 -15.50 -28.24 24.15
C ASP A 229 -14.31 -27.34 24.52
N ALA A 230 -13.35 -27.20 23.61
CA ALA A 230 -12.23 -26.29 23.79
C ALA A 230 -12.71 -24.84 23.88
N VAL A 231 -13.65 -24.41 23.01
CA VAL A 231 -14.27 -23.08 23.06
C VAL A 231 -14.92 -22.82 24.42
N ARG A 232 -15.73 -23.78 24.91
CA ARG A 232 -16.38 -23.68 26.23
C ARG A 232 -15.34 -23.60 27.36
N LEU A 233 -14.29 -24.39 27.28
CA LEU A 233 -13.20 -24.40 28.26
C LEU A 233 -12.45 -23.07 28.29
N MET A 234 -12.14 -22.48 27.14
CA MET A 234 -11.48 -21.17 27.07
C MET A 234 -12.35 -20.08 27.69
N ALA A 235 -13.67 -20.10 27.42
CA ALA A 235 -14.63 -19.21 28.07
C ALA A 235 -14.69 -19.37 29.58
N PHE A 236 -14.74 -20.60 30.06
CA PHE A 236 -14.67 -20.85 31.47
C PHE A 236 -13.38 -20.27 32.08
N LYS A 237 -12.21 -20.56 31.49
CA LYS A 237 -10.92 -20.06 32.01
C LYS A 237 -10.86 -18.54 32.07
N ALA A 238 -11.29 -17.84 31.03
CA ALA A 238 -11.24 -16.38 31.01
C ALA A 238 -12.15 -15.70 32.02
N HIS A 239 -13.31 -16.30 32.31
CA HIS A 239 -14.28 -15.75 33.26
C HIS A 239 -14.01 -16.17 34.71
N PHE A 240 -13.34 -17.30 34.94
CA PHE A 240 -13.18 -17.89 36.28
C PHE A 240 -11.75 -17.89 36.84
N SER A 241 -10.72 -17.52 36.06
CA SER A 241 -9.31 -17.44 36.53
C SER A 241 -9.05 -16.51 37.72
N ARG A 242 -10.00 -15.63 38.07
CA ARG A 242 -9.88 -14.72 39.22
C ARG A 242 -10.18 -15.36 40.58
N ARG A 243 -10.86 -16.52 40.63
CA ARG A 243 -11.25 -17.15 41.91
C ARG A 243 -10.21 -18.12 42.48
N GLU A 244 -9.13 -18.42 41.74
CA GLU A 244 -8.08 -19.34 42.21
C GLU A 244 -6.91 -18.63 42.90
N HIS A 245 -6.89 -17.29 42.92
CA HIS A 245 -5.81 -16.48 43.51
C HIS A 245 -6.28 -15.37 44.46
N GLU A 246 -7.49 -15.50 45.02
CA GLU A 246 -7.94 -14.78 46.22
C GLU A 246 -8.05 -15.77 47.39
#